data_AF-A0A931UAA6-F1
#
_entry.id   AF-A0A931UAA6-F1
#
_cell.length_a   1.000
_cell.length_b   1.000
_cell.length_c   1.000
_cell.angle_alpha   90.00
_cell.angle_beta   90.00
_cell.angle_gamma   90.00
#
_symmetry.space_group_name_H-M   'P 1'
#
loop_
_entity.id
_entity.type
_entity.pdbx_description
1 polymer ?
#
loop_
_entity_poly.entity_id
_entity_poly.type
_entity_poly.pdbx_seq_one_letter_code
_entity_poly.pdbx_strand_id
1 'polypeptide(L)'
;MQSAPTRIFRKMPKKYLKKWPAFLLLTLAVILVLTFLNRPPENKNQAPSSIFSDKSFTSYAQFAKQNGPQKAYQLLKENFPDNNPFAHDFAHVIGITAYEQNGPQGLGICDTAYNYGCYHGFIETFLVKKGIGAILEIEKNCSALGSVHAPSCLHGIGHGVLANRAYKLTEALEDCDIMQEKNRIYCWDGVFMERVTGSMQNAKDRVVITNETLFEPCNQIGGIYKGQCWRNQVTSWLTFFKRDTQEVGNMCLKIEKEHQATCFESIGLANVMWAQEDQIKLLNLCKILPNGNYSNECLIGELKELLFEGKSASIAQNLCNYVSRLAKQECLSTFNQQRDQSRARFGS
;
A
#
# COMPACT_ATOMS: atom_id res chain seq x y z
N MET A 1 -80.86 9.56 -48.41
CA MET A 1 -80.04 9.20 -49.58
C MET A 1 -78.67 8.74 -49.10
N GLN A 2 -78.33 7.48 -49.46
CA GLN A 2 -76.99 6.91 -49.72
C GLN A 2 -75.89 6.85 -48.62
N SER A 3 -75.80 5.65 -48.03
CA SER A 3 -74.66 4.70 -47.99
C SER A 3 -73.23 5.12 -47.55
N ALA A 4 -72.72 4.37 -46.57
CA ALA A 4 -71.32 4.20 -46.18
C ALA A 4 -70.48 3.35 -47.17
N PRO A 5 -69.16 3.23 -46.95
CA PRO A 5 -68.46 1.97 -47.21
C PRO A 5 -67.70 1.40 -46.00
N THR A 6 -68.14 0.19 -45.67
CA THR A 6 -67.48 -1.02 -45.11
C THR A 6 -65.94 -1.09 -45.03
N ARG A 7 -65.43 -1.47 -43.85
CA ARG A 7 -64.15 -2.19 -43.66
C ARG A 7 -64.42 -3.64 -43.25
N ILE A 8 -63.90 -4.59 -44.01
CA ILE A 8 -64.00 -6.03 -43.81
C ILE A 8 -62.90 -6.47 -42.82
N PHE A 9 -63.26 -6.84 -41.58
CA PHE A 9 -62.40 -7.64 -40.71
C PHE A 9 -62.76 -9.12 -40.88
N ARG A 10 -61.89 -9.87 -41.56
CA ARG A 10 -61.97 -11.34 -41.64
C ARG A 10 -61.70 -11.90 -40.24
N LYS A 11 -62.73 -12.44 -39.58
CA LYS A 11 -62.59 -13.18 -38.31
C LYS A 11 -61.72 -14.43 -38.53
N MET A 12 -60.61 -14.53 -37.81
CA MET A 12 -59.83 -15.77 -37.75
C MET A 12 -60.66 -16.91 -37.12
N PRO A 13 -60.58 -18.14 -37.64
CA PRO A 13 -61.34 -19.26 -37.11
C PRO A 13 -60.88 -19.63 -35.68
N LYS A 14 -61.84 -19.69 -34.74
CA LYS A 14 -61.66 -19.98 -33.30
C LYS A 14 -60.93 -21.29 -32.96
N LYS A 15 -60.70 -22.17 -33.95
CA LYS A 15 -60.03 -23.47 -33.75
C LYS A 15 -58.53 -23.35 -33.43
N TYR A 16 -57.91 -22.19 -33.73
CA TYR A 16 -56.48 -21.96 -33.48
C TYR A 16 -56.17 -21.30 -32.13
N LEU A 17 -57.14 -20.65 -31.47
CA LEU A 17 -56.90 -19.99 -30.17
C LEU A 17 -56.64 -20.98 -29.02
N LYS A 18 -57.10 -22.24 -29.11
CA LYS A 18 -57.00 -23.21 -28.01
C LYS A 18 -55.62 -23.86 -27.88
N LYS A 19 -54.76 -23.77 -28.92
CA LYS A 19 -53.40 -24.35 -28.93
C LYS A 19 -52.27 -23.31 -28.73
N TRP A 20 -52.62 -22.02 -28.73
CA TRP A 20 -51.68 -20.92 -28.52
C TRP A 20 -50.94 -20.94 -27.17
N PRO A 21 -51.57 -21.29 -26.03
CA PRO A 21 -50.87 -21.32 -24.75
C PRO A 21 -49.79 -22.41 -24.72
N ALA A 22 -50.08 -23.57 -25.31
CA ALA A 22 -49.15 -24.69 -25.37
C ALA A 22 -47.95 -24.39 -26.28
N PHE A 23 -48.17 -23.70 -27.40
CA PHE A 23 -47.09 -23.30 -28.30
C PHE A 23 -46.19 -22.23 -27.66
N LEU A 24 -46.77 -21.26 -26.94
CA LEU A 24 -46.02 -20.24 -26.19
C LEU A 24 -45.18 -20.83 -25.05
N LEU A 25 -45.72 -21.81 -24.32
CA LEU A 25 -44.97 -22.51 -23.28
C LEU A 25 -43.82 -23.33 -23.86
N LEU A 26 -44.03 -23.98 -25.01
CA LEU A 26 -42.99 -24.75 -25.68
C LEU A 26 -41.87 -23.85 -26.21
N THR A 27 -42.22 -22.70 -26.80
CA THR A 27 -41.21 -21.74 -27.27
C THR A 27 -40.44 -21.12 -26.11
N LEU A 28 -41.09 -20.76 -24.99
CA LEU A 28 -40.42 -20.31 -23.78
C LEU A 28 -39.47 -21.36 -23.20
N ALA A 29 -39.88 -22.62 -23.16
CA ALA A 29 -39.04 -23.72 -22.69
C ALA A 29 -37.81 -23.94 -23.60
N VAL A 30 -37.98 -23.88 -24.92
CA VAL A 30 -36.88 -23.99 -25.89
C VAL A 30 -35.92 -22.80 -25.76
N ILE A 31 -36.43 -21.57 -25.58
CA ILE A 31 -35.59 -20.38 -25.34
C ILE A 31 -34.83 -20.52 -24.01
N LEU A 32 -35.45 -21.03 -22.94
CA LEU A 32 -34.79 -21.29 -21.67
C LEU A 32 -33.68 -22.34 -21.79
N VAL A 33 -33.94 -23.44 -22.52
CA VAL A 33 -32.92 -24.48 -22.74
C VAL A 33 -31.79 -23.95 -23.61
N LEU A 34 -32.09 -23.23 -24.70
CA LEU A 34 -31.06 -22.64 -25.57
C LEU A 34 -30.24 -21.57 -24.85
N THR A 35 -30.85 -20.76 -23.97
CA THR A 35 -30.11 -19.79 -23.14
C THR A 35 -29.27 -20.48 -22.06
N PHE A 36 -29.68 -21.65 -21.56
CA PHE A 36 -28.90 -22.43 -20.61
C PHE A 36 -27.74 -23.19 -21.30
N LEU A 37 -27.95 -23.70 -22.51
CA LEU A 37 -26.94 -24.39 -23.30
C LEU A 37 -25.93 -23.44 -23.96
N ASN A 38 -26.35 -22.23 -24.32
CA ASN A 38 -25.48 -21.17 -24.85
C ASN A 38 -25.00 -20.20 -23.75
N ARG A 39 -25.20 -20.51 -22.47
CA ARG A 39 -24.54 -19.75 -21.41
C ARG A 39 -23.03 -19.95 -21.59
N PRO A 40 -22.25 -18.88 -21.85
CA PRO A 40 -20.80 -19.02 -21.86
C PRO A 40 -20.38 -19.62 -20.52
N PRO A 41 -19.41 -20.55 -20.48
CA PRO A 41 -18.94 -21.11 -19.24
C PRO A 41 -18.56 -19.95 -18.31
N GLU A 42 -19.17 -19.93 -17.13
CA GLU A 42 -18.86 -18.93 -16.11
C GLU A 42 -17.35 -18.99 -15.89
N ASN A 43 -16.64 -17.92 -16.25
CA ASN A 43 -15.20 -17.88 -16.19
C ASN A 43 -14.79 -17.82 -14.72
N LYS A 44 -14.65 -18.99 -14.09
CA LYS A 44 -14.20 -19.17 -12.69
C LYS A 44 -12.83 -18.52 -12.39
N ASN A 45 -12.16 -17.96 -13.40
CA ASN A 45 -10.89 -17.27 -13.27
C ASN A 45 -10.98 -15.75 -13.19
N GLN A 46 -12.17 -15.15 -13.34
CA GLN A 46 -12.35 -13.72 -13.07
C GLN A 46 -13.13 -13.56 -11.78
N ALA A 47 -12.43 -13.09 -10.74
CA ALA A 47 -13.11 -12.65 -9.54
C ALA A 47 -13.97 -11.41 -9.88
N PRO A 48 -15.14 -11.23 -9.25
CA PRO A 48 -15.94 -10.03 -9.43
C PRO A 48 -15.10 -8.79 -9.08
N SER A 49 -15.17 -7.72 -9.89
CA SER A 49 -14.50 -6.44 -9.58
C SER A 49 -14.88 -5.88 -8.21
N SER A 50 -16.00 -6.33 -7.64
CA SER A 50 -16.45 -5.98 -6.29
C SER A 50 -15.55 -6.49 -5.16
N ILE A 51 -14.67 -7.48 -5.37
CA ILE A 51 -13.78 -7.96 -4.28
C ILE A 51 -12.85 -6.85 -3.75
N PHE A 52 -12.50 -5.88 -4.61
CA PHE A 52 -11.62 -4.77 -4.27
C PHE A 52 -12.36 -3.55 -3.70
N SER A 53 -13.70 -3.62 -3.64
CA SER A 53 -14.54 -2.59 -3.03
C SER A 53 -14.79 -2.81 -1.53
N ASP A 54 -14.43 -4.00 -1.03
CA ASP A 54 -14.55 -4.36 0.37
C ASP A 54 -13.42 -3.73 1.21
N LYS A 55 -13.76 -2.69 1.97
CA LYS A 55 -12.82 -1.99 2.86
C LYS A 55 -12.27 -2.84 4.01
N SER A 56 -12.87 -3.99 4.29
CA SER A 56 -12.37 -4.94 5.30
C SER A 56 -11.40 -5.96 4.73
N PHE A 57 -11.19 -5.96 3.40
CA PHE A 57 -10.38 -6.93 2.66
C PHE A 57 -10.86 -8.39 2.78
N THR A 58 -11.96 -8.68 3.50
CA THR A 58 -12.46 -10.02 3.79
C THR A 58 -12.74 -10.82 2.52
N SER A 59 -13.42 -10.20 1.56
CA SER A 59 -13.77 -10.83 0.27
C SER A 59 -12.52 -11.24 -0.52
N TYR A 60 -11.49 -10.39 -0.48
CA TYR A 60 -10.21 -10.66 -1.13
C TYR A 60 -9.39 -11.73 -0.40
N ALA A 61 -9.37 -11.70 0.93
CA ALA A 61 -8.74 -12.74 1.74
C ALA A 61 -9.37 -14.12 1.51
N GLN A 62 -10.70 -14.18 1.39
CA GLN A 62 -11.40 -15.41 1.03
C GLN A 62 -11.00 -15.90 -0.37
N PHE A 63 -10.92 -14.99 -1.35
CA PHE A 63 -10.47 -15.33 -2.69
C PHE A 63 -9.04 -15.90 -2.68
N ALA A 64 -8.11 -15.22 -2.01
CA ALA A 64 -6.71 -15.66 -1.87
C ALA A 64 -6.60 -17.03 -1.21
N LYS A 65 -7.35 -17.25 -0.12
CA LYS A 65 -7.39 -18.55 0.57
C LYS A 65 -7.92 -19.68 -0.33
N GLN A 66 -8.92 -19.40 -1.18
CA GLN A 66 -9.51 -20.40 -2.07
C GLN A 66 -8.68 -20.70 -3.32
N ASN A 67 -8.02 -19.69 -3.87
CA ASN A 67 -7.37 -19.76 -5.19
C ASN A 67 -5.84 -19.84 -5.10
N GLY A 68 -5.28 -19.63 -3.92
CA GLY A 68 -3.85 -19.54 -3.68
C GLY A 68 -3.31 -18.12 -3.83
N PRO A 69 -2.21 -17.82 -3.10
CA PRO A 69 -1.61 -16.48 -3.03
C PRO A 69 -1.07 -16.01 -4.39
N GLN A 70 -0.48 -16.88 -5.21
CA GLN A 70 0.05 -16.49 -6.53
C GLN A 70 -1.07 -16.01 -7.46
N LYS A 71 -2.19 -16.74 -7.52
CA LYS A 71 -3.33 -16.39 -8.38
C LYS A 71 -4.02 -15.11 -7.91
N ALA A 72 -4.15 -14.94 -6.60
CA ALA A 72 -4.68 -13.70 -6.04
C ALA A 72 -3.75 -12.51 -6.29
N TYR A 73 -2.43 -12.72 -6.19
CA TYR A 73 -1.48 -11.65 -6.45
C TYR A 73 -1.45 -11.23 -7.92
N GLN A 74 -1.53 -12.20 -8.84
CA GLN A 74 -1.69 -11.93 -10.26
C GLN A 74 -2.96 -11.09 -10.52
N LEU A 75 -4.09 -11.49 -9.94
CA LEU A 75 -5.34 -10.74 -10.07
C LEU A 75 -5.21 -9.30 -9.53
N LEU A 76 -4.46 -9.10 -8.44
CA LEU A 76 -4.18 -7.75 -7.92
C LEU A 76 -3.44 -6.91 -8.96
N LYS A 77 -2.40 -7.47 -9.57
CA LYS A 77 -1.59 -6.84 -10.61
C LYS A 77 -2.38 -6.50 -11.87
N GLU A 78 -3.33 -7.34 -12.24
CA GLU A 78 -4.21 -7.08 -13.37
C GLU A 78 -5.21 -5.94 -13.08
N ASN A 79 -5.66 -5.76 -11.83
CA ASN A 79 -6.64 -4.74 -11.46
C ASN A 79 -6.01 -3.42 -11.01
N PHE A 80 -4.79 -3.47 -10.49
CA PHE A 80 -4.00 -2.32 -10.07
C PHE A 80 -2.66 -2.33 -10.78
N PRO A 81 -2.65 -2.08 -12.11
CA PRO A 81 -1.42 -1.83 -12.83
C PRO A 81 -0.70 -0.60 -12.25
N ASP A 82 0.58 -0.43 -12.61
CA ASP A 82 1.41 0.71 -12.21
C ASP A 82 1.68 0.85 -10.70
N ASN A 83 1.63 -0.27 -9.96
CA ASN A 83 1.89 -0.29 -8.50
C ASN A 83 1.04 0.70 -7.69
N ASN A 84 -0.24 0.83 -8.04
CA ASN A 84 -1.15 1.76 -7.35
C ASN A 84 -1.07 1.59 -5.81
N PRO A 85 -0.75 2.64 -5.04
CA PRO A 85 -0.62 2.56 -3.58
C PRO A 85 -1.87 2.07 -2.84
N PHE A 86 -3.07 2.21 -3.44
CA PHE A 86 -4.31 1.67 -2.88
C PHE A 86 -4.30 0.14 -2.73
N ALA A 87 -3.47 -0.57 -3.52
CA ALA A 87 -3.37 -2.02 -3.48
C ALA A 87 -2.42 -2.55 -2.38
N HIS A 88 -1.77 -1.68 -1.59
CA HIS A 88 -0.85 -2.08 -0.53
C HIS A 88 -1.46 -3.09 0.46
N ASP A 89 -2.60 -2.75 1.06
CA ASP A 89 -3.25 -3.60 2.06
C ASP A 89 -3.79 -4.91 1.44
N PHE A 90 -4.12 -4.92 0.15
CA PHE A 90 -4.44 -6.17 -0.55
C PHE A 90 -3.18 -7.04 -0.74
N ALA A 91 -2.02 -6.43 -0.99
CA ALA A 91 -0.77 -7.16 -1.06
C ALA A 91 -0.40 -7.77 0.30
N HIS A 92 -0.71 -7.13 1.44
CA HIS A 92 -0.60 -7.76 2.77
C HIS A 92 -1.33 -9.08 2.86
N VAL A 93 -2.59 -9.12 2.40
CA VAL A 93 -3.40 -10.34 2.38
C VAL A 93 -2.74 -11.46 1.57
N ILE A 94 -2.04 -11.12 0.48
CA ILE A 94 -1.24 -12.08 -0.28
C ILE A 94 -0.10 -12.65 0.58
N GLY A 95 0.64 -11.79 1.27
CA GLY A 95 1.71 -12.20 2.18
C GLY A 95 1.25 -13.16 3.27
N ILE A 96 0.14 -12.81 3.93
CA ILE A 96 -0.50 -13.65 4.95
C ILE A 96 -0.81 -15.03 4.34
N THR A 97 -1.55 -15.04 3.23
CA THR A 97 -1.96 -16.29 2.55
C THR A 97 -0.75 -17.10 2.07
N ALA A 98 0.31 -16.44 1.60
CA ALA A 98 1.55 -17.05 1.16
C ALA A 98 2.21 -17.85 2.28
N TYR A 99 2.34 -17.27 3.47
CA TYR A 99 2.88 -18.00 4.62
C TYR A 99 1.92 -19.09 5.11
N GLU A 100 0.63 -18.81 5.21
CA GLU A 100 -0.34 -19.77 5.74
C GLU A 100 -0.43 -21.06 4.92
N GLN A 101 -0.28 -20.97 3.60
CA GLN A 101 -0.40 -22.13 2.71
C GLN A 101 0.94 -22.79 2.36
N ASN A 102 2.04 -22.05 2.38
CA ASN A 102 3.34 -22.53 1.88
C ASN A 102 4.44 -22.52 2.95
N GLY A 103 4.17 -22.00 4.15
CA GLY A 103 5.18 -21.80 5.17
C GLY A 103 6.29 -20.84 4.73
N PRO A 104 7.53 -20.97 5.26
CA PRO A 104 8.66 -20.12 4.90
C PRO A 104 8.97 -20.05 3.40
N GLN A 105 8.69 -21.13 2.66
CA GLN A 105 8.90 -21.20 1.20
C GLN A 105 8.01 -20.22 0.43
N GLY A 106 6.89 -19.78 1.02
CA GLY A 106 6.00 -18.80 0.41
C GLY A 106 6.61 -17.41 0.24
N LEU A 107 7.75 -17.10 0.88
CA LEU A 107 8.38 -15.78 0.79
C LEU A 107 8.71 -15.40 -0.66
N GLY A 108 9.08 -16.38 -1.49
CA GLY A 108 9.41 -16.17 -2.91
C GLY A 108 8.22 -15.80 -3.80
N ILE A 109 6.99 -15.83 -3.28
CA ILE A 109 5.79 -15.35 -3.97
C ILE A 109 5.73 -13.82 -3.95
N CYS A 110 6.31 -13.21 -2.91
CA CYS A 110 6.32 -11.78 -2.71
C CYS A 110 7.40 -11.09 -3.55
N ASP A 111 7.11 -9.86 -3.93
CA ASP A 111 8.03 -8.95 -4.61
C ASP A 111 7.85 -7.53 -4.07
N THR A 112 8.43 -6.54 -4.75
CA THR A 112 8.40 -5.15 -4.32
C THR A 112 7.14 -4.38 -4.72
N ALA A 113 6.17 -5.02 -5.38
CA ALA A 113 4.96 -4.32 -5.80
C ALA A 113 4.17 -3.81 -4.58
N TYR A 114 3.44 -2.71 -4.79
CA TYR A 114 2.55 -2.11 -3.78
C TYR A 114 3.24 -1.85 -2.45
N ASN A 115 4.41 -1.21 -2.47
CA ASN A 115 5.18 -0.88 -1.28
C ASN A 115 5.41 -2.10 -0.39
N TYR A 116 5.79 -3.21 -1.03
CA TYR A 116 6.22 -4.44 -0.35
C TYR A 116 5.14 -5.07 0.54
N GLY A 117 3.86 -4.73 0.32
CA GLY A 117 2.78 -5.19 1.18
C GLY A 117 2.76 -6.71 1.35
N CYS A 118 3.11 -7.47 0.30
CA CYS A 118 3.25 -8.93 0.41
C CYS A 118 4.34 -9.35 1.41
N TYR A 119 5.53 -8.74 1.39
CA TYR A 119 6.56 -9.05 2.38
C TYR A 119 6.10 -8.71 3.80
N HIS A 120 5.39 -7.60 3.99
CA HIS A 120 4.89 -7.19 5.31
C HIS A 120 3.94 -8.26 5.89
N GLY A 121 2.84 -8.55 5.20
CA GLY A 121 1.86 -9.54 5.67
C GLY A 121 2.44 -10.96 5.84
N PHE A 122 3.44 -11.34 5.03
CA PHE A 122 4.14 -12.61 5.19
C PHE A 122 4.93 -12.68 6.50
N ILE A 123 5.74 -11.66 6.78
CA ILE A 123 6.65 -11.63 7.92
C ILE A 123 5.90 -11.44 9.23
N GLU A 124 4.87 -10.61 9.21
CA GLU A 124 3.91 -10.47 10.29
C GLU A 124 3.34 -11.83 10.68
N THR A 125 2.82 -12.58 9.70
CA THR A 125 2.26 -13.91 9.95
C THR A 125 3.34 -14.90 10.42
N PHE A 126 4.53 -14.84 9.84
CA PHE A 126 5.66 -15.66 10.26
C PHE A 126 5.99 -15.48 11.74
N LEU A 127 6.16 -14.22 12.20
CA LEU A 127 6.55 -13.92 13.58
C LEU A 127 5.41 -14.12 14.57
N VAL A 128 4.15 -13.92 14.17
CA VAL A 128 2.99 -14.29 14.99
C VAL A 128 2.95 -15.81 15.24
N LYS A 129 3.29 -16.65 14.24
CA LYS A 129 3.23 -18.12 14.40
C LYS A 129 4.50 -18.72 15.02
N LYS A 130 5.69 -18.19 14.70
CA LYS A 130 6.99 -18.72 15.16
C LYS A 130 7.50 -18.07 16.44
N GLY A 131 7.05 -16.85 16.74
CA GLY A 131 7.54 -16.05 17.85
C GLY A 131 8.88 -15.36 17.57
N ILE A 132 9.27 -14.49 18.50
CA ILE A 132 10.50 -13.67 18.46
C ILE A 132 11.78 -14.50 18.30
N GLY A 133 11.80 -15.75 18.77
CA GLY A 133 12.95 -16.65 18.62
C GLY A 133 13.35 -16.93 17.17
N ALA A 134 12.50 -16.61 16.19
CA ALA A 134 12.75 -16.80 14.77
C ALA A 134 13.24 -15.53 14.03
N ILE A 135 13.55 -14.43 14.73
CA ILE A 135 14.04 -13.18 14.11
C ILE A 135 15.29 -13.40 13.25
N LEU A 136 16.29 -14.14 13.75
CA LEU A 136 17.51 -14.41 12.98
C LEU A 136 17.26 -15.32 11.76
N GLU A 137 16.26 -16.20 11.83
CA GLU A 137 15.85 -17.03 10.69
C GLU A 137 15.26 -16.15 9.58
N ILE A 138 14.30 -15.29 9.93
CA ILE A 138 13.66 -14.43 8.94
C ILE A 138 14.60 -13.33 8.43
N GLU A 139 15.49 -12.79 9.27
CA GLU A 139 16.54 -11.86 8.84
C GLU A 139 17.44 -12.49 7.76
N LYS A 140 17.85 -13.74 7.95
CA LYS A 140 18.64 -14.48 6.97
C LYS A 140 17.88 -14.67 5.65
N ASN A 141 16.61 -15.04 5.74
CA ASN A 141 15.75 -15.23 4.56
C ASN A 141 15.56 -13.91 3.80
N CYS A 142 15.32 -12.80 4.50
CA CYS A 142 15.24 -11.46 3.92
C CYS A 142 16.55 -11.04 3.25
N SER A 143 17.68 -11.27 3.92
CA SER A 143 19.01 -10.91 3.41
C SER A 143 19.36 -11.68 2.12
N ALA A 144 18.82 -12.89 1.95
CA ALA A 144 19.02 -13.70 0.76
C ALA A 144 18.28 -13.16 -0.49
N LEU A 145 17.36 -12.21 -0.33
CA LEU A 145 16.61 -11.59 -1.44
C LEU A 145 17.45 -10.54 -2.22
N GLY A 146 18.68 -10.27 -1.79
CA GLY A 146 19.55 -9.27 -2.41
C GLY A 146 19.21 -7.83 -2.00
N SER A 147 20.08 -6.88 -2.37
CA SER A 147 20.04 -5.50 -1.86
C SER A 147 18.78 -4.70 -2.24
N VAL A 148 18.07 -5.11 -3.29
CA VAL A 148 16.85 -4.42 -3.77
C VAL A 148 15.64 -4.76 -2.90
N HIS A 149 15.52 -6.02 -2.47
CA HIS A 149 14.34 -6.56 -1.78
C HIS A 149 14.56 -6.70 -0.27
N ALA A 150 15.80 -6.93 0.17
CA ALA A 150 16.11 -7.16 1.58
C ALA A 150 15.64 -6.00 2.50
N PRO A 151 15.85 -4.70 2.18
CA PRO A 151 15.43 -3.61 3.07
C PRO A 151 13.96 -3.67 3.49
N SER A 152 13.07 -3.95 2.55
CA SER A 152 11.63 -3.97 2.83
C SER A 152 11.16 -5.23 3.53
N CYS A 153 11.81 -6.37 3.24
CA CYS A 153 11.61 -7.58 4.03
C CYS A 153 12.08 -7.34 5.48
N LEU A 154 13.26 -6.77 5.68
CA LEU A 154 13.77 -6.42 7.01
C LEU A 154 12.89 -5.39 7.73
N HIS A 155 12.28 -4.45 6.99
CA HIS A 155 11.29 -3.52 7.53
C HIS A 155 10.05 -4.24 8.06
N GLY A 156 9.49 -5.21 7.31
CA GLY A 156 8.36 -6.03 7.75
C GLY A 156 8.60 -6.81 9.06
N ILE A 157 9.86 -7.10 9.41
CA ILE A 157 10.20 -7.70 10.73
C ILE A 157 9.75 -6.77 11.86
N GLY A 158 9.92 -5.46 11.69
CA GLY A 158 9.50 -4.44 12.66
C GLY A 158 8.00 -4.49 12.98
N HIS A 159 7.16 -4.63 11.96
CA HIS A 159 5.72 -4.79 12.12
C HIS A 159 5.40 -6.06 12.93
N GLY A 160 6.00 -7.19 12.52
CA GLY A 160 5.77 -8.48 13.17
C GLY A 160 6.23 -8.53 14.63
N VAL A 161 7.38 -7.93 14.98
CA VAL A 161 7.84 -7.90 16.39
C VAL A 161 6.96 -7.00 17.25
N LEU A 162 6.52 -5.84 16.74
CA LEU A 162 5.62 -4.96 17.49
C LEU A 162 4.27 -5.64 17.76
N ALA A 163 3.71 -6.30 16.75
CA ALA A 163 2.47 -7.05 16.90
C ALA A 163 2.61 -8.23 17.85
N ASN A 164 3.71 -9.00 17.77
CA ASN A 164 3.99 -10.12 18.67
C ASN A 164 4.10 -9.67 20.14
N ARG A 165 4.70 -8.49 20.37
CA ARG A 165 4.82 -7.86 21.69
C ARG A 165 3.57 -7.14 22.17
N ALA A 166 2.42 -7.35 21.51
CA ALA A 166 1.17 -6.67 21.84
C ALA A 166 1.35 -5.14 21.95
N TYR A 167 2.11 -4.56 21.01
CA TYR A 167 2.37 -3.12 20.91
C TYR A 167 3.18 -2.50 22.05
N LYS A 168 3.91 -3.31 22.82
CA LYS A 168 4.90 -2.82 23.77
C LYS A 168 6.17 -2.36 23.05
N LEU A 169 6.21 -1.07 22.74
CA LEU A 169 7.23 -0.45 21.90
C LEU A 169 8.68 -0.77 22.34
N THR A 170 9.01 -0.64 23.62
CA THR A 170 10.37 -0.87 24.11
C THR A 170 10.82 -2.31 23.88
N GLU A 171 9.98 -3.29 24.21
CA GLU A 171 10.30 -4.72 23.99
C GLU A 171 10.49 -5.02 22.50
N ALA A 172 9.69 -4.41 21.62
CA ALA A 172 9.81 -4.59 20.17
C ALA A 172 11.10 -4.00 19.59
N LEU A 173 11.55 -2.85 20.09
CA LEU A 173 12.82 -2.24 19.69
C LEU A 173 14.01 -3.08 20.15
N GLU A 174 13.97 -3.62 21.37
CA GLU A 174 14.98 -4.55 21.90
C GLU A 174 15.04 -5.85 21.08
N ASP A 175 13.90 -6.35 20.60
CA ASP A 175 13.87 -7.50 19.70
C ASP A 175 14.55 -7.22 18.35
N CYS A 176 14.39 -6.01 17.79
CA CYS A 176 15.14 -5.60 16.59
C CYS A 176 16.66 -5.58 16.84
N ASP A 177 17.12 -5.34 18.06
CA ASP A 177 18.55 -5.26 18.38
C ASP A 177 19.27 -6.62 18.34
N ILE A 178 18.51 -7.72 18.31
CA ILE A 178 19.02 -9.07 18.09
C ILE A 178 19.62 -9.22 16.68
N MET A 179 19.11 -8.47 15.71
CA MET A 179 19.53 -8.51 14.31
C MET A 179 20.95 -7.95 14.12
N GLN A 180 21.54 -8.22 12.96
CA GLN A 180 22.80 -7.60 12.55
C GLN A 180 22.65 -6.07 12.53
N GLU A 181 23.65 -5.36 13.05
CA GLU A 181 23.62 -3.90 13.24
C GLU A 181 23.15 -3.13 12.00
N LYS A 182 23.67 -3.48 10.82
CA LYS A 182 23.31 -2.86 9.53
C LYS A 182 21.83 -3.02 9.15
N ASN A 183 21.13 -4.01 9.72
CA ASN A 183 19.74 -4.34 9.39
C ASN A 183 18.75 -3.73 10.40
N ARG A 184 19.21 -3.37 11.61
CA ARG A 184 18.35 -2.89 12.71
C ARG A 184 17.56 -1.64 12.33
N ILE A 185 18.16 -0.75 11.55
CA ILE A 185 17.52 0.50 11.11
C ILE A 185 16.21 0.26 10.33
N TYR A 186 16.14 -0.81 9.54
CA TYR A 186 14.93 -1.18 8.81
C TYR A 186 13.87 -1.74 9.75
N CYS A 187 14.27 -2.59 10.70
CA CYS A 187 13.36 -3.14 11.71
C CYS A 187 12.77 -2.04 12.61
N TRP A 188 13.60 -1.13 13.13
CA TRP A 188 13.12 0.01 13.92
C TRP A 188 12.15 0.89 13.11
N ASP A 189 12.44 1.12 11.83
CA ASP A 189 11.52 1.86 10.95
C ASP A 189 10.14 1.21 10.88
N GLY A 190 10.09 -0.11 10.68
CA GLY A 190 8.84 -0.88 10.63
C GLY A 190 8.10 -0.85 11.97
N VAL A 191 8.81 -0.94 13.10
CA VAL A 191 8.20 -0.80 14.43
C VAL A 191 7.50 0.56 14.56
N PHE A 192 8.18 1.67 14.22
CA PHE A 192 7.58 2.99 14.35
C PHE A 192 6.48 3.25 13.32
N MET A 193 6.63 2.77 12.09
CA MET A 193 5.58 2.86 11.08
C MET A 193 4.33 2.12 11.55
N GLU A 194 4.47 0.87 11.99
CA GLU A 194 3.33 0.07 12.48
C GLU A 194 2.66 0.70 13.69
N ARG A 195 3.43 1.31 14.60
CA ARG A 195 2.85 2.02 15.74
C ARG A 195 1.96 3.19 15.29
N VAL A 196 2.36 3.90 14.23
CA VAL A 196 1.64 5.08 13.73
C VAL A 196 0.44 4.67 12.88
N THR A 197 0.58 3.66 12.03
CA THR A 197 -0.50 3.18 11.15
C THR A 197 -1.50 2.31 11.92
N GLY A 198 -1.02 1.55 12.91
CA GLY A 198 -1.78 0.56 13.67
C GLY A 198 -2.48 -0.44 12.75
N SER A 199 -1.83 -0.82 11.65
CA SER A 199 -2.43 -1.62 10.57
C SER A 199 -2.91 -2.97 11.09
N MET A 200 -2.22 -3.54 12.08
CA MET A 200 -2.54 -4.81 12.70
C MET A 200 -3.37 -4.68 14.01
N GLN A 201 -3.79 -3.47 14.39
CA GLN A 201 -4.69 -3.26 15.54
C GLN A 201 -6.14 -3.05 15.10
N ASN A 202 -7.07 -3.35 16.01
CA ASN A 202 -8.42 -2.84 15.87
C ASN A 202 -8.37 -1.30 15.86
N ALA A 203 -9.23 -0.66 15.07
CA ALA A 203 -9.27 0.79 14.95
C ALA A 203 -9.36 1.53 16.31
N LYS A 204 -10.02 0.93 17.32
CA LYS A 204 -10.16 1.48 18.67
C LYS A 204 -8.87 1.47 19.50
N ASP A 205 -7.91 0.62 19.15
CA ASP A 205 -6.66 0.40 19.89
C ASP A 205 -5.48 1.17 19.26
N ARG A 206 -5.70 1.77 18.08
CA ARG A 206 -4.69 2.56 17.35
C ARG A 206 -4.31 3.82 18.12
N VAL A 207 -3.03 4.20 18.03
CA VAL A 207 -2.54 5.43 18.64
C VAL A 207 -3.24 6.64 18.01
N VAL A 208 -3.81 7.49 18.86
CA VAL A 208 -4.36 8.80 18.45
C VAL A 208 -3.51 9.87 19.10
N ILE A 209 -2.90 10.73 18.28
CA ILE A 209 -2.16 11.88 18.78
C ILE A 209 -3.13 12.96 19.24
N THR A 210 -2.80 13.56 20.38
CA THR A 210 -3.48 14.68 21.01
C THR A 210 -2.52 15.86 21.15
N ASN A 211 -2.99 17.01 21.63
CA ASN A 211 -2.09 18.14 21.90
C ASN A 211 -1.00 17.79 22.93
N GLU A 212 -1.34 16.91 23.87
CA GLU A 212 -0.48 16.49 24.96
C GLU A 212 0.58 15.47 24.50
N THR A 213 0.29 14.70 23.45
CA THR A 213 1.11 13.58 22.98
C THR A 213 1.83 13.85 21.65
N LEU A 214 1.89 15.11 21.21
CA LEU A 214 2.48 15.50 19.92
C LEU A 214 3.91 14.98 19.71
N PHE A 215 4.72 14.89 20.76
CA PHE A 215 6.12 14.47 20.68
C PHE A 215 6.35 13.03 21.15
N GLU A 216 5.30 12.36 21.62
CA GLU A 216 5.40 11.01 22.15
C GLU A 216 5.28 9.98 21.02
N PRO A 217 6.09 8.91 21.07
CA PRO A 217 7.00 8.52 22.14
C PRO A 217 8.43 9.05 21.91
N CYS A 218 8.68 9.74 20.81
CA CYS A 218 10.05 10.05 20.33
C CYS A 218 10.85 10.91 21.31
N ASN A 219 10.20 11.73 22.13
CA ASN A 219 10.83 12.49 23.21
C ASN A 219 11.28 11.65 24.42
N GLN A 220 10.83 10.40 24.54
CA GLN A 220 11.06 9.53 25.72
C GLN A 220 11.90 8.29 25.42
N ILE A 221 12.14 7.96 24.15
CA ILE A 221 12.91 6.78 23.75
C ILE A 221 14.42 7.02 23.71
N GLY A 222 15.18 5.92 23.72
CA GLY A 222 16.65 5.93 23.60
C GLY A 222 17.13 6.56 22.29
N GLY A 223 18.28 7.26 22.36
CA GLY A 223 18.82 8.05 21.25
C GLY A 223 19.04 7.26 19.95
N ILE A 224 19.44 6.00 20.04
CA ILE A 224 19.68 5.14 18.87
C ILE A 224 18.42 4.91 18.02
N TYR A 225 17.23 5.01 18.61
CA TYR A 225 15.96 4.78 17.92
C TYR A 225 15.31 6.07 17.40
N LYS A 226 15.76 7.25 17.89
CA LYS A 226 15.07 8.54 17.66
C LYS A 226 14.98 8.93 16.19
N GLY A 227 15.99 8.63 15.37
CA GLY A 227 15.96 8.92 13.94
C GLY A 227 14.74 8.29 13.24
N GLN A 228 14.53 6.99 13.47
CA GLN A 228 13.41 6.26 12.88
C GLN A 228 12.07 6.63 13.52
N CYS A 229 12.07 6.99 14.81
CA CYS A 229 10.86 7.50 15.45
C CYS A 229 10.40 8.83 14.84
N TRP A 230 11.30 9.83 14.78
CA TRP A 230 10.96 11.14 14.23
C TRP A 230 10.58 11.09 12.75
N ARG A 231 11.24 10.20 11.98
CA ARG A 231 10.84 9.90 10.59
C ARG A 231 9.35 9.54 10.50
N ASN A 232 8.90 8.62 11.33
CA ASN A 232 7.53 8.11 11.30
C ASN A 232 6.53 9.02 12.04
N GLN A 233 6.98 9.82 13.02
CA GLN A 233 6.15 10.77 13.76
C GLN A 233 5.48 11.80 12.84
N VAL A 234 6.17 12.18 11.74
CA VAL A 234 5.65 13.10 10.73
C VAL A 234 4.30 12.65 10.16
N THR A 235 4.10 11.35 9.94
CA THR A 235 2.81 10.79 9.47
C THR A 235 1.67 11.07 10.46
N SER A 236 1.96 10.99 11.76
CA SER A 236 0.97 11.32 12.78
C SER A 236 0.66 12.81 12.82
N TRP A 237 1.67 13.68 12.68
CA TRP A 237 1.47 15.12 12.60
C TRP A 237 0.69 15.54 11.36
N LEU A 238 0.98 14.95 10.19
CA LEU A 238 0.21 15.21 8.97
C LEU A 238 -1.26 14.82 9.16
N THR A 239 -1.55 13.78 9.92
CA THR A 239 -2.93 13.41 10.25
C THR A 239 -3.56 14.42 11.20
N PHE A 240 -2.86 14.76 12.29
CA PHE A 240 -3.33 15.69 13.32
C PHE A 240 -3.60 17.10 12.77
N PHE A 241 -2.65 17.66 12.02
CA PHE A 241 -2.73 18.99 11.40
C PHE A 241 -3.45 18.98 10.04
N LYS A 242 -4.19 17.92 9.70
CA LYS A 242 -4.96 17.82 8.44
C LYS A 242 -4.13 18.14 7.20
N ARG A 243 -2.87 17.68 7.18
CA ARG A 243 -1.86 17.84 6.13
C ARG A 243 -1.40 19.28 5.91
N ASP A 244 -1.52 20.13 6.92
CA ASP A 244 -0.86 21.43 6.92
C ASP A 244 0.66 21.25 7.04
N THR A 245 1.35 21.24 5.90
CA THR A 245 2.80 21.04 5.82
C THR A 245 3.57 22.12 6.59
N GLN A 246 3.05 23.34 6.72
CA GLN A 246 3.71 24.41 7.48
C GLN A 246 3.66 24.12 8.98
N GLU A 247 2.51 23.68 9.50
CA GLU A 247 2.39 23.29 10.91
C GLU A 247 3.26 22.08 11.26
N VAL A 248 3.34 21.09 10.38
CA VAL A 248 4.25 19.94 10.55
C VAL A 248 5.72 20.40 10.55
N GLY A 249 6.09 21.31 9.64
CA GLY A 249 7.42 21.93 9.63
C GLY A 249 7.74 22.68 10.93
N ASN A 250 6.76 23.37 11.51
CA ASN A 250 6.91 24.04 12.81
C ASN A 250 7.14 23.03 13.95
N MET A 251 6.62 21.80 13.86
CA MET A 251 6.94 20.74 14.82
C MET A 251 8.36 20.20 14.63
N CYS A 252 8.82 20.02 13.37
CA CYS A 252 10.19 19.62 13.09
C CYS A 252 11.22 20.63 13.65
N LEU A 253 10.89 21.92 13.77
CA LEU A 253 11.80 22.89 14.40
C LEU A 253 11.93 22.73 15.92
N LYS A 254 11.00 22.01 16.56
CA LYS A 254 10.95 21.83 18.03
C LYS A 254 11.65 20.58 18.52
N ILE A 255 12.07 19.68 17.62
CA ILE A 255 12.82 18.46 17.98
C ILE A 255 14.33 18.71 17.99
N GLU A 256 15.09 17.73 18.46
CA GLU A 256 16.55 17.80 18.54
C GLU A 256 17.17 18.09 17.17
N LYS A 257 18.16 18.99 17.14
CA LYS A 257 18.76 19.53 15.90
C LYS A 257 19.26 18.44 14.95
N GLU A 258 19.82 17.36 15.50
CA GLU A 258 20.35 16.22 14.77
C GLU A 258 19.28 15.40 14.03
N HIS A 259 18.00 15.52 14.39
CA HIS A 259 16.88 14.81 13.76
C HIS A 259 16.04 15.69 12.83
N GLN A 260 16.27 17.01 12.82
CA GLN A 260 15.45 17.94 12.04
C GLN A 260 15.53 17.65 10.53
N ALA A 261 16.71 17.36 10.00
CA ALA A 261 16.87 17.02 8.58
C ALA A 261 16.02 15.81 8.19
N THR A 262 16.08 14.72 8.97
CA THR A 262 15.24 13.53 8.78
C THR A 262 13.74 13.87 8.87
N CYS A 263 13.34 14.74 9.80
CA CYS A 263 11.96 15.17 9.93
C CYS A 263 11.46 15.91 8.68
N PHE A 264 12.23 16.86 8.17
CA PHE A 264 11.87 17.60 6.95
C PHE A 264 11.92 16.75 5.68
N GLU A 265 12.89 15.83 5.58
CA GLU A 265 12.90 14.82 4.50
C GLU A 265 11.62 13.98 4.53
N SER A 266 11.16 13.57 5.71
CA SER A 266 9.96 12.73 5.88
C SER A 266 8.67 13.44 5.49
N ILE A 267 8.61 14.77 5.62
CA ILE A 267 7.52 15.58 5.05
C ILE A 267 7.49 15.38 3.53
N GLY A 268 8.64 15.45 2.88
CA GLY A 268 8.76 15.24 1.44
C GLY A 268 8.34 13.85 0.99
N LEU A 269 8.76 12.81 1.71
CA LEU A 269 8.30 11.44 1.45
C LEU A 269 6.77 11.36 1.48
N ALA A 270 6.17 11.88 2.56
CA ALA A 270 4.72 11.86 2.71
C ALA A 270 3.99 12.73 1.68
N ASN A 271 4.62 13.79 1.15
CA ASN A 271 4.03 14.66 0.13
C ASN A 271 3.66 13.90 -1.15
N VAL A 272 4.52 13.00 -1.60
CA VAL A 272 4.32 12.24 -2.83
C VAL A 272 3.10 11.32 -2.76
N MET A 273 2.75 10.81 -1.56
CA MET A 273 1.56 9.97 -1.38
C MET A 273 0.26 10.67 -1.80
N TRP A 274 0.21 12.00 -1.83
CA TRP A 274 -1.00 12.75 -2.12
C TRP A 274 -0.86 13.80 -3.22
N ALA A 275 0.34 14.32 -3.44
CA ALA A 275 0.65 15.18 -4.58
C ALA A 275 0.95 14.36 -5.84
N GLN A 276 1.29 13.07 -5.68
CA GLN A 276 1.59 12.16 -6.78
C GLN A 276 2.67 12.76 -7.68
N GLU A 277 2.40 12.89 -8.98
CA GLU A 277 3.33 13.45 -9.98
C GLU A 277 3.02 14.92 -10.33
N ASP A 278 2.24 15.62 -9.51
CA ASP A 278 2.02 17.06 -9.69
C ASP A 278 3.24 17.85 -9.18
N GLN A 279 4.17 18.12 -10.10
CA GLN A 279 5.41 18.84 -9.79
C GLN A 279 5.16 20.23 -9.17
N ILE A 280 4.14 20.97 -9.61
CA ILE A 280 3.87 22.31 -9.07
C ILE A 280 3.42 22.19 -7.62
N LYS A 281 2.56 21.21 -7.33
CA LYS A 281 2.06 20.95 -5.99
C LYS A 281 3.19 20.52 -5.06
N LEU A 282 4.01 19.55 -5.46
CA LEU A 282 5.22 19.11 -4.74
C LEU A 282 6.12 20.30 -4.36
N LEU A 283 6.51 21.10 -5.36
CA LEU A 283 7.35 22.29 -5.15
C LEU A 283 6.74 23.28 -4.15
N ASN A 284 5.43 23.53 -4.22
CA ASN A 284 4.78 24.50 -3.35
C ASN A 284 4.78 24.03 -1.88
N LEU A 285 4.73 22.73 -1.63
CA LEU A 285 4.66 22.20 -0.27
C LEU A 285 5.98 22.28 0.47
N CYS A 286 7.09 22.03 -0.21
CA CYS A 286 8.39 22.22 0.39
C CYS A 286 8.80 23.70 0.46
N LYS A 287 8.27 24.58 -0.40
CA LYS A 287 8.58 26.02 -0.39
C LYS A 287 7.99 26.79 0.78
N ILE A 288 6.86 26.34 1.33
CA ILE A 288 6.23 27.01 2.49
C ILE A 288 6.93 26.69 3.81
N LEU A 289 7.85 25.73 3.83
CA LEU A 289 8.57 25.34 5.03
C LEU A 289 9.51 26.46 5.49
N PRO A 290 9.68 26.64 6.81
CA PRO A 290 10.60 27.62 7.35
C PRO A 290 12.04 27.27 6.92
N ASN A 291 12.83 28.27 6.52
CA ASN A 291 14.25 28.16 6.17
C ASN A 291 14.56 27.33 4.89
N GLY A 292 15.26 27.95 3.93
CA GLY A 292 15.60 27.34 2.64
C GLY A 292 16.40 26.04 2.71
N ASN A 293 17.14 25.78 3.80
CA ASN A 293 17.82 24.49 3.97
C ASN A 293 16.82 23.34 4.19
N TYR A 294 15.77 23.54 4.98
CA TYR A 294 14.76 22.50 5.23
C TYR A 294 13.83 22.28 4.04
N SER A 295 13.62 23.32 3.23
CA SER A 295 12.99 23.19 1.91
C SER A 295 13.81 22.25 1.00
N ASN A 296 15.16 22.29 1.06
CA ASN A 296 15.99 21.33 0.31
C ASN A 296 15.80 19.90 0.80
N GLU A 297 15.79 19.65 2.12
CA GLU A 297 15.57 18.31 2.68
C GLU A 297 14.22 17.73 2.26
N CYS A 298 13.16 18.55 2.32
CA CYS A 298 11.84 18.16 1.87
C CYS A 298 11.83 17.81 0.37
N LEU A 299 12.45 18.62 -0.50
CA LEU A 299 12.54 18.32 -1.94
C LEU A 299 13.34 17.04 -2.22
N ILE A 300 14.40 16.78 -1.44
CA ILE A 300 15.17 15.53 -1.51
C ILE A 300 14.30 14.34 -1.08
N GLY A 301 13.46 14.50 -0.06
CA GLY A 301 12.46 13.51 0.33
C GLY A 301 11.48 13.21 -0.81
N GLU A 302 10.86 14.23 -1.42
CA GLU A 302 9.95 14.05 -2.56
C GLU A 302 10.63 13.31 -3.72
N LEU A 303 11.88 13.64 -4.03
CA LEU A 303 12.68 12.96 -5.03
C LEU A 303 12.90 11.48 -4.70
N LYS A 304 13.28 11.17 -3.46
CA LYS A 304 13.50 9.80 -3.00
C LYS A 304 12.22 8.98 -3.15
N GLU A 305 11.08 9.52 -2.72
CA GLU A 305 9.81 8.81 -2.78
C GLU A 305 9.29 8.62 -4.20
N LEU A 306 9.41 9.63 -5.07
CA LEU A 306 9.05 9.49 -6.49
C LEU A 306 9.76 8.30 -7.13
N LEU A 307 11.07 8.17 -6.91
CA LEU A 307 11.86 7.07 -7.46
C LEU A 307 11.60 5.75 -6.73
N PHE A 308 11.38 5.79 -5.43
CA PHE A 308 11.06 4.61 -4.64
C PHE A 308 9.77 3.94 -5.10
N GLU A 309 8.75 4.74 -5.41
CA GLU A 309 7.44 4.32 -5.90
C GLU A 309 7.41 4.03 -7.41
N GLY A 310 8.52 4.21 -8.13
CA GLY A 310 8.58 3.99 -9.58
C GLY A 310 7.86 5.07 -10.40
N LYS A 311 7.64 6.25 -9.83
CA LYS A 311 7.07 7.43 -10.49
C LYS A 311 8.12 8.13 -11.36
N SER A 312 7.72 9.23 -12.00
CA SER A 312 8.50 9.96 -13.00
C SER A 312 9.88 10.41 -12.51
N ALA A 313 10.92 9.76 -13.07
CA ALA A 313 12.31 10.15 -12.88
C ALA A 313 12.60 11.57 -13.41
N SER A 314 11.86 12.04 -14.42
CA SER A 314 12.00 13.40 -14.96
C SER A 314 11.57 14.44 -13.93
N ILE A 315 10.42 14.22 -13.27
CA ILE A 315 9.95 15.11 -12.19
C ILE A 315 10.95 15.07 -11.03
N ALA A 316 11.36 13.88 -10.60
CA ALA A 316 12.33 13.71 -9.51
C ALA A 316 13.64 14.48 -9.78
N GLN A 317 14.19 14.38 -11.00
CA GLN A 317 15.39 15.14 -11.39
C GLN A 317 15.15 16.65 -11.40
N ASN A 318 13.98 17.09 -11.87
CA ASN A 318 13.64 18.51 -11.96
C ASN A 318 13.56 19.20 -10.60
N LEU A 319 13.20 18.48 -9.52
CA LEU A 319 13.19 19.04 -8.17
C LEU A 319 14.57 19.58 -7.75
N CYS A 320 15.67 18.98 -8.23
CA CYS A 320 17.04 19.47 -7.98
C CYS A 320 17.37 20.83 -8.61
N ASN A 321 16.49 21.39 -9.46
CA ASN A 321 16.64 22.77 -9.93
C ASN A 321 16.09 23.81 -8.95
N TYR A 322 15.33 23.37 -7.93
CA TYR A 322 14.68 24.26 -6.96
C TYR A 322 15.30 24.20 -5.57
N VAL A 323 16.28 23.31 -5.35
CA VAL A 323 17.13 23.35 -4.16
C VAL A 323 18.15 24.49 -4.25
N SER A 324 18.72 24.86 -3.10
CA SER A 324 19.80 25.85 -3.06
C SER A 324 21.01 25.46 -3.92
N ARG A 325 21.81 26.45 -4.33
CA ARG A 325 23.05 26.21 -5.09
C ARG A 325 23.99 25.24 -4.37
N LEU A 326 24.05 25.28 -3.04
CA LEU A 326 24.90 24.42 -2.22
C LEU A 326 24.38 22.98 -2.18
N ALA A 327 23.06 22.77 -2.17
CA ALA A 327 22.43 21.45 -2.09
C ALA A 327 22.30 20.75 -3.46
N LYS A 328 22.51 21.46 -4.58
CA LYS A 328 22.27 20.93 -5.93
C LYS A 328 23.07 19.66 -6.25
N GLN A 329 24.34 19.61 -5.84
CA GLN A 329 25.19 18.44 -6.08
C GLN A 329 24.71 17.21 -5.30
N GLU A 330 24.35 17.40 -4.03
CA GLU A 330 23.82 16.34 -3.17
C GLU A 330 22.49 15.80 -3.70
N CYS A 331 21.58 16.69 -4.12
CA CYS A 331 20.31 16.30 -4.73
C CYS A 331 20.52 15.44 -6.00
N LEU A 332 21.43 15.87 -6.90
CA LEU A 332 21.73 15.11 -8.12
C LEU A 332 22.44 13.78 -7.83
N SER A 333 23.28 13.71 -6.81
CA SER A 333 23.89 12.45 -6.36
C SER A 333 22.82 11.47 -5.86
N THR A 334 21.92 11.97 -5.02
CA THR A 334 20.78 11.21 -4.50
C THR A 334 19.88 10.71 -5.62
N PHE A 335 19.58 11.56 -6.61
CA PHE A 335 18.83 11.19 -7.80
C PHE A 335 19.43 9.99 -8.52
N ASN A 336 20.74 10.03 -8.82
CA ASN A 336 21.38 8.95 -9.56
C ASN A 336 21.34 7.63 -8.77
N GLN A 337 21.63 7.68 -7.46
CA GLN A 337 21.58 6.50 -6.60
C GLN A 337 20.16 5.88 -6.56
N GLN A 338 19.14 6.72 -6.34
CA GLN A 338 17.75 6.26 -6.24
C GLN A 338 17.21 5.78 -7.58
N ARG A 339 17.61 6.41 -8.70
CA ARG A 339 17.21 5.98 -10.04
C ARG A 339 17.74 4.58 -10.32
N ASP A 340 19.01 4.31 -10.02
CA ASP A 340 19.60 2.99 -10.30
C ASP A 340 18.91 1.89 -9.46
N GLN A 341 18.51 2.19 -8.21
CA GLN A 341 17.67 1.30 -7.39
C GLN A 341 16.26 1.12 -7.97
N SER A 342 15.62 2.19 -8.43
CA SER A 342 14.31 2.15 -9.09
C SER A 342 14.33 1.28 -10.34
N ARG A 343 15.38 1.39 -11.18
CA ARG A 343 15.54 0.54 -12.38
C ARG A 343 15.69 -0.93 -12.02
N ALA A 344 16.48 -1.23 -11.00
CA ALA A 344 16.65 -2.60 -10.52
C ALA A 344 15.33 -3.19 -9.97
N ARG A 345 14.45 -2.34 -9.42
CA ARG A 345 13.16 -2.72 -8.85
C ARG A 345 12.05 -2.91 -9.90
N PHE A 346 11.97 -2.00 -10.87
CA PHE A 346 10.84 -1.92 -11.81
C PHE A 346 11.20 -2.26 -13.27
N GLY A 347 12.48 -2.43 -13.59
CA GLY A 347 12.94 -2.83 -14.93
C GLY A 347 12.82 -1.77 -16.02
N SER A 348 12.76 -0.47 -15.65
CA SER A 348 12.54 0.66 -16.56
C SER A 348 13.78 1.43 -17.00
#